data_AF-A0A0D3JLT0-F1
#
_entry.id   AF-A0A0D3JLT0-F1
#
_cell.length_a   1.000
_cell.length_b   1.000
_cell.length_c   1.000
_cell.angle_alpha   90.00
_cell.angle_beta   90.00
_cell.angle_gamma   90.00
#
_symmetry.space_group_name_H-M   'P 1'
#
loop_
_entity.id
_entity.type
_entity.pdbx_description
1 polymer ?
#
loop_
_entity_poly.entity_id
_entity_poly.type
_entity_poly.pdbx_seq_one_letter_code
_entity_poly.pdbx_strand_id
1 'polypeptide(L)' 'SIVRQHASEFACWIVIGGRVLDATAYLGHHPGGGTIIQKLAGRDATRAYENARHSRAADLKLRDYDIGALGDLKR' A
#
# COMPACT_ATOMS: atom_id res chain seq x y z
N SER A 1 6.42 -9.27 10.76
CA SER A 1 6.34 -9.56 9.31
C SER A 1 7.20 -8.55 8.59
N ILE A 2 7.78 -8.93 7.44
CA ILE A 2 8.60 -8.05 6.60
C ILE A 2 7.90 -6.71 6.30
N VAL A 3 6.57 -6.74 6.11
CA VAL A 3 5.74 -5.54 5.91
C VAL A 3 5.87 -4.54 7.06
N ARG A 4 5.83 -4.98 8.33
CA ARG A 4 5.93 -4.07 9.50
C ARG A 4 7.30 -3.37 9.60
N GLN A 5 8.33 -3.88 8.94
CA GLN A 5 9.66 -3.25 8.89
C GLN A 5 9.69 -2.09 7.87
N HIS A 6 8.77 -2.08 6.93
CA HIS A 6 8.61 -1.05 5.89
C HIS A 6 7.45 -0.11 6.30
N ALA A 7 7.66 0.60 7.42
CA ALA A 7 6.69 1.48 8.06
C ALA A 7 7.13 2.96 8.09
N SER A 8 8.01 3.39 7.17
CA SER A 8 8.52 4.77 7.09
C SER A 8 8.24 5.39 5.73
N GLU A 9 8.53 6.69 5.57
CA GLU A 9 8.38 7.36 4.28
C GLU A 9 9.41 6.92 3.22
N PHE A 10 10.54 6.37 3.66
CA PHE A 10 11.60 5.84 2.79
C PHE A 10 11.42 4.36 2.46
N ALA A 11 10.50 3.69 3.15
CA ALA A 11 10.15 2.28 2.97
C ALA A 11 8.68 2.13 3.40
N CYS A 12 7.76 2.43 2.50
CA CYS A 12 6.33 2.54 2.78
C CYS A 12 5.56 1.40 2.13
N TRP A 13 5.46 0.26 2.81
CA TRP A 13 4.68 -0.87 2.30
C TRP A 13 3.30 -0.91 2.94
N ILE A 14 2.29 -1.26 2.17
CA ILE A 14 0.92 -1.46 2.65
C ILE A 14 0.36 -2.78 2.12
N VAL A 15 -0.66 -3.32 2.79
CA VAL A 15 -1.41 -4.46 2.26
C VAL A 15 -2.79 -4.01 1.79
N ILE A 16 -3.18 -4.40 0.58
CA ILE A 16 -4.54 -4.21 0.05
C ILE A 16 -4.99 -5.54 -0.55
N GLY A 17 -6.09 -6.10 -0.04
CA GLY A 17 -6.65 -7.36 -0.55
C GLY A 17 -5.68 -8.54 -0.47
N GLY A 18 -4.81 -8.57 0.55
CA GLY A 18 -3.78 -9.60 0.72
C GLY A 18 -2.56 -9.47 -0.20
N ARG A 19 -2.49 -8.44 -1.06
CA ARG A 19 -1.31 -8.07 -1.85
C ARG A 19 -0.48 -7.05 -1.09
N VAL A 20 0.84 -7.20 -1.12
CA VAL A 20 1.77 -6.22 -0.55
C VAL A 20 2.17 -5.25 -1.66
N LEU A 21 2.04 -3.96 -1.38
CA LEU A 21 2.39 -2.90 -2.31
C LEU A 21 3.53 -2.06 -1.74
N ASP A 22 4.56 -1.79 -2.54
CA ASP A 22 5.57 -0.78 -2.24
C ASP A 22 5.09 0.59 -2.72
N ALA A 23 4.49 1.36 -1.83
CA ALA A 23 3.94 2.68 -2.13
C ALA A 23 4.97 3.81 -1.99
N THR A 24 6.26 3.52 -1.71
CA THR A 24 7.28 4.53 -1.39
C THR A 24 7.37 5.61 -2.46
N ALA A 25 7.51 5.21 -3.72
CA ALA A 25 7.56 6.15 -4.84
C ALA A 25 6.19 6.79 -5.14
N TYR A 26 5.09 6.17 -4.72
CA TYR A 26 3.74 6.67 -4.98
C TYR A 26 3.30 7.78 -4.03
N LEU A 27 3.95 7.94 -2.87
CA LEU A 27 3.56 8.92 -1.84
C LEU A 27 3.37 10.34 -2.41
N GLY A 28 4.27 10.78 -3.29
CA GLY A 28 4.20 12.10 -3.93
C GLY A 28 3.18 12.22 -5.06
N HIS A 29 2.65 11.10 -5.56
CA HIS A 29 1.72 11.03 -6.68
C HIS A 29 0.29 10.68 -6.27
N HIS A 30 0.06 10.36 -4.99
CA HIS A 30 -1.26 9.99 -4.50
C HIS A 30 -2.20 11.21 -4.48
N PRO A 31 -3.32 11.21 -5.23
CA PRO A 31 -4.23 12.37 -5.28
C PRO A 31 -4.86 12.74 -3.94
N GLY A 32 -5.06 11.77 -3.04
CA GLY A 32 -5.54 12.00 -1.68
C GLY A 32 -4.46 12.49 -0.69
N GLY A 33 -3.22 12.67 -1.16
CA GLY A 33 -2.06 13.06 -0.36
C GLY A 33 -1.31 11.86 0.24
N GLY A 34 0.03 11.89 0.16
CA GLY A 34 0.91 10.81 0.64
C GLY A 34 0.81 10.53 2.15
N THR A 35 0.49 11.55 2.96
CA THR A 35 0.38 11.41 4.43
C THR A 35 -0.67 10.39 4.86
N ILE A 36 -1.74 10.18 4.07
CA ILE A 36 -2.77 9.17 4.37
C ILE A 36 -2.18 7.76 4.24
N ILE A 37 -1.37 7.52 3.20
CA ILE A 37 -0.69 6.24 2.98
C ILE A 37 0.38 6.03 4.06
N GLN A 38 1.19 7.05 4.36
CA GLN A 38 2.25 6.99 5.38
C GLN A 38 1.72 6.57 6.76
N LYS A 39 0.54 7.05 7.16
CA LYS A 39 -0.11 6.64 8.43
C LYS A 39 -0.45 5.14 8.49
N LEU A 40 -0.56 4.50 7.34
CA LEU A 40 -0.87 3.08 7.18
C LEU A 40 0.36 2.23 6.82
N ALA A 41 1.55 2.84 6.73
CA ALA A 41 2.79 2.13 6.42
C ALA A 41 3.02 0.96 7.38
N GLY A 42 3.41 -0.18 6.80
CA GLY A 42 3.61 -1.44 7.48
C GLY A 42 2.33 -2.16 7.94
N ARG A 43 1.15 -1.76 7.45
CA ARG A 43 -0.16 -2.28 7.91
C ARG A 43 -1.05 -2.74 6.74
N ASP A 44 -2.13 -3.42 7.11
CA ASP A 44 -3.23 -3.71 6.20
C ASP A 44 -4.14 -2.47 6.06
N ALA A 45 -4.15 -1.93 4.84
CA ALA A 45 -4.88 -0.75 4.44
C ALA A 45 -6.17 -1.08 3.68
N THR A 46 -6.54 -2.36 3.53
CA THR A 46 -7.68 -2.82 2.70
C THR A 46 -8.97 -2.07 3.03
N ARG A 47 -9.35 -2.02 4.32
CA ARG A 47 -10.57 -1.33 4.74
C ARG A 47 -10.52 0.18 4.48
N ALA A 48 -9.35 0.80 4.66
CA ALA A 48 -9.17 2.23 4.39
C ALA A 48 -9.31 2.53 2.89
N TYR A 49 -8.75 1.65 2.04
CA TYR A 49 -8.85 1.74 0.59
C TYR A 49 -10.30 1.58 0.10
N GLU A 50 -11.03 0.58 0.62
CA GLU A 50 -12.44 0.32 0.30
C GLU A 50 -13.36 1.47 0.72
N ASN A 51 -13.15 2.01 1.93
CA ASN A 51 -13.93 3.13 2.46
C ASN A 51 -13.73 4.42 1.65
N ALA A 52 -12.54 4.62 1.08
CA ALA A 52 -12.24 5.76 0.24
C ALA A 52 -12.92 5.71 -1.14
N ARG A 53 -13.49 4.56 -1.54
CA ARG A 53 -14.22 4.38 -2.81
C ARG A 53 -13.42 4.82 -4.03
N HIS A 54 -12.20 4.31 -4.15
CA HIS A 54 -11.31 4.55 -5.28
C HIS A 54 -11.95 4.16 -6.62
N SER A 55 -11.51 4.81 -7.70
CA SER A 55 -11.99 4.54 -9.05
C SER A 55 -11.36 3.27 -9.63
N ARG A 56 -11.96 2.73 -10.69
CA ARG A 56 -11.40 1.59 -11.42
C ARG A 56 -9.98 1.84 -11.93
N ALA A 57 -9.66 3.08 -12.30
CA ALA A 57 -8.31 3.44 -12.73
C ALA A 57 -7.31 3.35 -11.57
N ALA A 58 -7.70 3.75 -10.36
CA ALA A 58 -6.88 3.59 -9.16
C ALA A 58 -6.67 2.10 -8.80
N ASP A 59 -7.69 1.25 -8.98
CA ASP A 59 -7.53 -0.20 -8.78
C ASP A 59 -6.47 -0.80 -9.71
N LEU A 60 -6.49 -0.40 -10.99
CA LEU A 60 -5.52 -0.88 -11.98
C LEU A 60 -4.11 -0.39 -11.65
N LYS A 61 -3.99 0.82 -11.09
CA LYS A 61 -2.70 1.40 -10.71
C LYS A 61 -2.01 0.69 -9.54
N LEU A 62 -2.75 -0.05 -8.70
CA LEU A 62 -2.15 -0.87 -7.63
C LEU A 62 -1.11 -1.86 -8.19
N ARG A 63 -1.30 -2.33 -9.42
CA ARG A 63 -0.40 -3.28 -10.10
C ARG A 63 1.00 -2.74 -10.33
N ASP A 64 1.15 -1.42 -10.47
CA ASP A 64 2.44 -0.76 -10.67
C ASP A 64 3.34 -0.89 -9.43
N TYR A 65 2.73 -1.14 -8.26
CA TYR A 65 3.39 -1.15 -6.96
C TYR A 65 3.32 -2.52 -6.25
N ASP A 66 2.72 -3.53 -6.88
CA ASP A 66 2.53 -4.86 -6.29
C ASP A 66 3.84 -5.65 -6.29
N ILE A 67 4.27 -6.09 -5.10
CA ILE A 67 5.51 -6.85 -4.90
C ILE A 67 5.26 -8.30 -4.47
N GLY A 68 4.01 -8.75 -4.44
CA GLY A 68 3.66 -10.14 -4.15
C GLY A 68 2.52 -10.32 -3.14
N ALA A 69 2.15 -11.58 -2.92
CA ALA A 69 1.15 -11.93 -1.92
C ALA A 69 1.74 -11.88 -0.51
N LEU A 70 0.94 -11.41 0.46
CA LEU A 70 1.34 -11.37 1.86
C LEU A 70 1.70 -12.77 2.41
N GLY A 71 1.10 -13.83 1.87
CA GLY A 71 1.41 -15.22 2.24
C GLY A 71 2.83 -15.66 1.83
N ASP A 72 3.31 -15.18 0.68
CA ASP A 72 4.61 -15.56 0.13
C ASP A 72 5.75 -14.82 0.84
N LEU A 73 5.51 -13.57 1.22
CA LEU A 73 6.48 -12.69 1.90
C LEU A 73 6.57 -12.90 3.42
N LYS A 74 5.88 -13.91 3.97
CA LYS A 74 5.93 -14.29 5.39
C LYS A 74 6.92 -15.42 5.68
N ARG A 75 7.55 -16.01 4.66
CA ARG A 75 8.54 -17.09 4.79
C ARG A 75 9.96 -16.55 4.79
#